data_AF-A0A351SSM6-F1
#
_entry.id   AF-A0A351SSM6-F1
#
_cell.length_a   1.000
_cell.length_b   1.000
_cell.length_c   1.000
_cell.angle_alpha   90.00
_cell.angle_beta   90.00
_cell.angle_gamma   90.00
#
_symmetry.space_group_name_H-M   'P 1'
#
loop_
_entity.id
_entity.type
_entity.pdbx_description
1 polymer ?
#
loop_
_entity_poly.entity_id
_entity_poly.type
_entity_poly.pdbx_seq_one_letter_code
_entity_poly.pdbx_strand_id
1 'polypeptide(L)'
;MLKVWNLSLIIIAFSLTIFGTFLTRSGILSSIHAFSSGPVGTVFLVFLAIVLLGSFGLLAYRADHLKGQPELDSMVSRESAFLLNNVVLVSALFTIFLGTIFPLISEAVAGVQVSVGAPYFNSVTVPLFLLLVFLMGVGPMIAWRKASWDNLRRNFLWPSVASLLFALLLFGWNVRDFFPLLGFTLLAFVVLTILFDTALAVRA
;
A
#
# COMPACT_ATOMS: atom_id res chain seq x y z
N MET A 1 -0.04 12.51 -16.18
CA MET A 1 0.41 11.66 -15.05
C MET A 1 1.85 11.99 -14.67
N LEU A 2 2.16 11.97 -13.37
CA LEU A 2 3.47 12.32 -12.84
C LEU A 2 4.51 11.24 -13.19
N LYS A 3 5.14 11.31 -14.37
CA LYS A 3 6.15 10.33 -14.84
C LYS A 3 7.30 10.20 -13.86
N VAL A 4 7.79 11.33 -13.34
CA VAL A 4 8.86 11.39 -12.33
C VAL A 4 8.45 10.67 -11.04
N TRP A 5 7.21 10.84 -10.59
CA TRP A 5 6.69 10.14 -9.42
C TRP A 5 6.69 8.62 -9.62
N ASN A 6 6.16 8.14 -10.75
CA ASN A 6 6.13 6.72 -11.05
C ASN A 6 7.53 6.11 -11.10
N LEU A 7 8.46 6.75 -11.82
CA LEU A 7 9.86 6.29 -11.87
C LEU A 7 10.50 6.31 -10.48
N SER A 8 10.22 7.30 -9.64
CA SER A 8 10.71 7.33 -8.25
C SER A 8 10.20 6.12 -7.45
N LEU A 9 8.91 5.79 -7.56
CA LEU A 9 8.34 4.61 -6.90
C LEU A 9 8.98 3.30 -7.37
N ILE A 10 9.25 3.17 -8.68
CA ILE A 10 9.93 1.99 -9.24
C ILE A 10 11.34 1.85 -8.65
N ILE A 11 12.10 2.94 -8.63
CA ILE A 11 13.47 2.95 -8.07
C ILE A 11 13.42 2.57 -6.59
N ILE A 12 12.53 3.19 -5.81
CA ILE A 12 12.38 2.91 -4.38
C ILE A 12 12.00 1.44 -4.15
N ALA A 13 11.01 0.91 -4.89
CA ALA A 13 10.58 -0.47 -4.76
C ALA A 13 11.72 -1.45 -5.03
N PHE A 14 12.48 -1.25 -6.11
CA PHE A 14 13.63 -2.09 -6.44
C PHE A 14 14.76 -1.95 -5.40
N SER A 15 15.06 -0.74 -4.93
CA SER A 15 16.06 -0.52 -3.88
C SER A 15 15.67 -1.19 -2.56
N LEU A 16 14.38 -1.22 -2.21
CA LEU A 16 13.89 -1.87 -1.00
C LEU A 16 14.01 -3.40 -1.03
N THR A 17 13.96 -4.04 -2.20
CA THR A 17 14.20 -5.50 -2.29
C THR A 17 15.67 -5.84 -2.01
N ILE A 18 16.59 -5.02 -2.53
CA ILE A 18 18.02 -5.12 -2.23
C ILE A 18 18.26 -4.85 -0.73
N PHE A 19 17.63 -3.82 -0.18
CA PHE A 19 17.73 -3.49 1.25
C PHE A 19 17.20 -4.62 2.15
N GLY A 20 16.07 -5.24 1.82
CA GLY A 20 15.56 -6.40 2.56
C GLY A 20 16.52 -7.59 2.51
N THR A 21 17.18 -7.80 1.37
CA THR A 21 18.23 -8.83 1.24
C THR A 21 19.44 -8.48 2.10
N PHE A 22 19.86 -7.21 2.13
CA PHE A 22 20.90 -6.73 3.02
C PHE A 22 20.54 -7.00 4.50
N LEU A 23 19.33 -6.67 4.95
CA LEU A 23 18.92 -6.88 6.34
C LEU A 23 18.98 -8.36 6.76
N THR A 24 18.54 -9.27 5.89
CA THR A 24 18.50 -10.72 6.20
C THR A 24 19.86 -11.42 6.07
N ARG A 25 20.83 -10.82 5.39
CA ARG A 25 22.17 -11.41 5.12
C ARG A 25 23.33 -10.69 5.80
N SER A 26 23.14 -9.49 6.32
CA SER A 26 24.19 -8.73 7.01
C SER A 26 24.41 -9.15 8.47
N GLY A 27 23.42 -9.80 9.09
CA GLY A 27 23.46 -10.10 10.52
C GLY A 27 23.29 -8.86 11.42
N ILE A 28 22.93 -7.70 10.85
CA ILE A 28 22.75 -6.45 11.60
C ILE A 28 21.46 -6.45 12.43
N LEU A 29 20.47 -7.22 12.02
CA LEU A 29 19.24 -7.47 12.78
C LEU A 29 19.28 -8.89 13.34
N SER A 30 19.04 -9.03 14.65
CA SER A 30 18.82 -10.33 15.26
C SER A 30 17.47 -10.88 14.80
N SER A 31 17.49 -11.84 13.89
CA SER A 31 16.31 -12.50 13.36
C SER A 31 16.50 -14.01 13.38
N ILE A 32 15.49 -14.74 13.85
CA ILE A 32 15.45 -16.21 13.78
C ILE A 32 15.48 -16.76 12.34
N HIS A 33 15.21 -15.91 11.35
CA HIS A 33 15.30 -16.23 9.92
C HIS A 33 16.53 -15.60 9.25
N ALA A 34 17.42 -14.95 10.01
CA ALA A 34 18.69 -14.48 9.48
C ALA A 34 19.64 -15.66 9.32
N PHE A 35 19.98 -15.98 8.08
CA PHE A 35 21.07 -16.88 7.76
C PHE A 35 22.38 -16.08 7.85
N SER A 36 22.78 -15.73 9.07
CA SER A 36 23.95 -14.90 9.32
C SER A 36 25.23 -15.73 9.27
N SER A 37 26.05 -15.52 8.24
CA SER A 37 27.48 -15.85 8.23
C SER A 37 28.08 -15.47 6.88
N GLY A 38 28.55 -14.23 6.71
CA GLY A 38 29.40 -13.88 5.57
C GLY A 38 29.57 -12.38 5.28
N PRO A 39 30.60 -11.99 4.50
CA PRO A 39 30.89 -10.60 4.12
C PRO A 39 29.90 -9.99 3.12
N VAL A 40 28.83 -10.72 2.79
CA VAL A 40 27.91 -10.39 1.70
C VAL A 40 27.06 -9.15 2.02
N GLY A 41 26.86 -8.82 3.31
CA GLY A 41 26.15 -7.61 3.72
C GLY A 41 26.76 -6.33 3.12
N THR A 42 28.09 -6.17 3.22
CA THR A 42 28.79 -5.01 2.64
C THR A 42 28.62 -4.94 1.12
N VAL A 43 28.64 -6.08 0.43
CA VAL A 43 28.44 -6.16 -1.03
C VAL A 43 27.04 -5.65 -1.40
N PHE A 44 26.00 -6.08 -0.69
CA PHE A 44 24.64 -5.60 -0.94
C PHE A 44 24.47 -4.11 -0.62
N LEU A 45 25.17 -3.60 0.41
CA LEU A 45 25.13 -2.18 0.75
C LEU A 45 25.78 -1.33 -0.34
N VAL A 46 26.97 -1.71 -0.83
CA VAL A 46 27.64 -1.03 -1.95
C VAL A 46 26.77 -1.09 -3.21
N PHE A 47 26.21 -2.26 -3.51
CA PHE A 47 25.31 -2.42 -4.65
C PHE A 47 24.05 -1.54 -4.53
N LEU A 48 23.45 -1.49 -3.35
CA LEU A 48 22.31 -0.60 -3.06
C LEU A 48 22.68 0.87 -3.28
N ALA A 49 23.85 1.32 -2.81
CA ALA A 49 24.32 2.68 -3.01
C ALA A 49 24.50 3.01 -4.50
N ILE A 50 25.11 2.10 -5.27
CA ILE A 50 25.27 2.26 -6.73
C ILE A 50 23.90 2.36 -7.42
N VAL A 51 22.97 1.47 -7.08
CA VAL A 51 21.61 1.45 -7.66
C VAL A 51 20.85 2.73 -7.34
N LEU A 52 20.85 3.17 -6.08
CA LEU A 52 20.17 4.38 -5.63
C LEU A 52 20.76 5.62 -6.32
N LEU A 53 22.08 5.83 -6.20
CA LEU A 53 22.75 7.01 -6.75
C LEU A 53 22.68 7.03 -8.28
N GLY A 54 22.89 5.89 -8.93
CA GLY A 54 22.83 5.77 -10.39
C GLY A 54 21.41 6.02 -10.92
N SER A 55 20.39 5.41 -10.29
CA SER A 55 19.01 5.51 -10.77
C SER A 55 18.40 6.88 -10.49
N PHE A 56 18.58 7.44 -9.29
CA PHE A 56 18.12 8.78 -8.98
C PHE A 56 18.93 9.86 -9.71
N GLY A 57 20.24 9.66 -9.89
CA GLY A 57 21.07 10.55 -10.70
C GLY A 57 20.61 10.60 -12.16
N LEU A 58 20.29 9.45 -12.75
CA LEU A 58 19.74 9.38 -14.11
C LEU A 58 18.34 10.01 -14.20
N LEU A 59 17.49 9.78 -13.20
CA LEU A 59 16.17 10.39 -13.11
C LEU A 59 16.27 11.93 -13.04
N ALA A 60 17.16 12.46 -12.20
CA ALA A 60 17.40 13.89 -12.08
C ALA A 60 17.95 14.48 -13.39
N TYR A 61 18.91 13.81 -14.02
CA TYR A 61 19.47 14.21 -15.32
C TYR A 61 18.42 14.23 -16.44
N ARG A 62 17.45 13.31 -16.43
CA ARG A 62 16.38 13.21 -17.43
C ARG A 62 15.08 13.92 -17.03
N ALA A 63 15.02 14.57 -15.87
CA ALA A 63 13.79 15.12 -15.32
C ALA A 63 13.10 16.11 -16.26
N ASP A 64 13.87 16.94 -16.98
CA ASP A 64 13.33 17.92 -17.92
C ASP A 64 12.59 17.28 -19.10
N HIS A 65 13.03 16.12 -19.58
CA HIS A 65 12.36 15.36 -20.63
C HIS A 65 11.12 14.60 -20.14
N LEU A 66 10.92 14.52 -18.82
CA LEU A 66 9.83 13.78 -18.17
C LEU A 66 8.68 14.67 -17.71
N LYS A 67 8.79 15.99 -17.88
CA LYS A 67 7.72 16.96 -17.61
C LYS A 67 6.55 16.71 -18.57
N GLY A 68 5.45 16.16 -18.05
CA GLY A 68 4.17 16.07 -18.76
C GLY A 68 3.23 17.20 -18.33
N GLN A 69 2.18 17.46 -19.11
CA GLN A 69 1.16 18.43 -18.76
C GLN A 69 0.44 18.02 -17.46
N PRO A 70 0.34 18.90 -16.45
CA PRO A 70 -0.39 18.64 -15.22
C PRO A 70 -1.89 18.89 -15.44
N GLU A 71 -2.62 17.86 -15.86
CA GLU A 71 -4.10 17.89 -15.84
C GLU A 71 -4.58 17.11 -14.61
N LEU A 72 -4.89 17.85 -13.53
CA LEU A 72 -5.76 17.36 -12.47
C LEU A 72 -7.11 18.05 -12.67
N ASP A 73 -7.95 17.46 -13.51
CA ASP A 73 -9.17 18.11 -14.01
C ASP A 73 -10.31 18.21 -12.99
N SER A 74 -10.20 17.61 -11.80
CA SER A 74 -11.10 17.85 -10.65
C SER A 74 -10.70 17.03 -9.41
N MET A 75 -11.18 17.44 -8.23
CA MET A 75 -10.99 16.71 -6.97
C MET A 75 -11.68 15.33 -6.96
N VAL A 76 -12.69 15.12 -7.81
CA VAL A 76 -13.42 13.85 -7.99
C VAL A 76 -13.16 13.33 -9.41
N SER A 77 -11.91 12.95 -9.67
CA SER A 77 -11.46 12.42 -10.96
C SER A 77 -10.79 11.05 -10.80
N ARG A 78 -10.59 10.35 -11.94
CA ARG A 78 -9.82 9.09 -12.00
C ARG A 78 -8.45 9.25 -11.38
N GLU A 79 -7.81 10.37 -11.70
CA GLU A 79 -6.47 10.74 -11.29
C GLU A 79 -6.41 10.97 -9.78
N SER A 80 -7.43 11.62 -9.21
CA SER A 80 -7.55 11.83 -7.76
C SER A 80 -7.72 10.52 -6.99
N ALA A 81 -8.54 9.59 -7.48
CA ALA A 81 -8.70 8.26 -6.87
C ALA A 81 -7.40 7.43 -6.95
N PHE A 82 -6.71 7.49 -8.09
CA PHE A 82 -5.41 6.83 -8.27
C PHE A 82 -4.33 7.43 -7.37
N LEU A 83 -4.28 8.76 -7.24
CA LEU A 83 -3.34 9.45 -6.37
C LEU A 83 -3.58 9.08 -4.90
N LEU A 84 -4.83 9.06 -4.45
CA LEU A 84 -5.20 8.66 -3.09
C LEU A 84 -4.73 7.23 -2.78
N ASN A 85 -4.92 6.29 -3.70
CA ASN A 85 -4.44 4.92 -3.55
C ASN A 85 -2.91 4.87 -3.35
N ASN A 86 -2.16 5.61 -4.18
CA ASN A 86 -0.71 5.71 -4.05
C ASN A 86 -0.29 6.31 -2.72
N VAL A 87 -0.97 7.36 -2.24
CA VAL A 87 -0.67 7.98 -0.93
C VAL A 87 -0.83 6.97 0.20
N VAL A 88 -1.89 6.15 0.18
CA VAL A 88 -2.10 5.10 1.18
C VAL A 88 -0.97 4.05 1.14
N LEU A 89 -0.60 3.59 -0.05
CA LEU A 89 0.50 2.63 -0.24
C LEU A 89 1.85 3.17 0.21
N VAL A 90 2.17 4.42 -0.14
CA VAL A 90 3.42 5.09 0.29
C VAL A 90 3.42 5.31 1.80
N SER A 91 2.28 5.63 2.41
CA SER A 91 2.15 5.75 3.86
C SER A 91 2.38 4.41 4.57
N ALA A 92 1.82 3.33 4.03
CA ALA A 92 2.06 1.98 4.53
C ALA A 92 3.53 1.59 4.40
N LEU A 93 4.14 1.86 3.23
CA LEU A 93 5.56 1.64 3.00
C LEU A 93 6.40 2.38 4.05
N PHE A 94 6.20 3.69 4.20
CA PHE A 94 7.00 4.53 5.09
C PHE A 94 6.93 4.05 6.54
N THR A 95 5.73 3.75 7.02
CA THR A 95 5.52 3.33 8.42
C THR A 95 6.08 1.94 8.71
N ILE A 96 5.95 0.99 7.78
CA ILE A 96 6.56 -0.34 7.88
C ILE A 96 8.08 -0.23 7.83
N PHE A 97 8.61 0.56 6.88
CA PHE A 97 10.05 0.80 6.75
C PHE A 97 10.62 1.38 8.04
N LEU A 98 9.99 2.44 8.58
CA LEU A 98 10.41 3.07 9.82
C LEU A 98 10.42 2.08 10.99
N GLY A 99 9.34 1.31 11.17
CA GLY A 99 9.27 0.30 12.23
C GLY A 99 10.32 -0.80 12.09
N THR A 100 10.69 -1.16 10.85
CA THR A 100 11.71 -2.17 10.55
C THR A 100 13.12 -1.67 10.88
N ILE A 101 13.43 -0.41 10.58
CA ILE A 101 14.77 0.17 10.84
C ILE A 101 14.92 0.77 12.24
N PHE A 102 13.81 1.01 12.94
CA PHE A 102 13.83 1.68 14.26
C PHE A 102 14.75 0.99 15.28
N PRO A 103 14.79 -0.36 15.42
CA PRO A 103 15.79 -1.03 16.24
C PRO A 103 17.23 -0.62 15.95
N LEU A 104 17.60 -0.50 14.67
CA LEU A 104 18.95 -0.10 14.23
C LEU A 104 19.25 1.35 14.60
N ILE A 105 18.26 2.23 14.46
CA ILE A 105 18.40 3.64 14.83
C ILE A 105 18.57 3.78 16.35
N SER A 106 17.75 3.07 17.13
CA SER A 106 17.82 3.08 18.60
C SER A 106 19.18 2.58 19.10
N GLU A 107 19.68 1.51 18.51
CA GLU A 107 21.00 0.97 18.85
C GLU A 107 22.12 1.95 18.46
N ALA A 108 22.07 2.54 17.26
CA ALA A 108 23.10 3.47 16.79
C ALA A 108 23.15 4.79 17.56
N VAL A 109 22.00 5.33 18.01
CA VAL A 109 21.90 6.64 18.66
C VAL A 109 21.93 6.54 20.18
N ALA A 110 21.17 5.60 20.75
CA ALA A 110 21.00 5.46 22.19
C ALA A 110 21.77 4.27 22.80
N GLY A 111 22.34 3.38 21.98
CA GLY A 111 23.00 2.17 22.45
C GLY A 111 22.04 1.12 23.03
N VAL A 112 20.73 1.30 22.84
CA VAL A 112 19.69 0.41 23.38
C VAL A 112 19.10 -0.42 22.26
N GLN A 113 19.23 -1.73 22.38
CA GLN A 113 18.52 -2.66 21.50
C GLN A 113 17.05 -2.75 21.90
N VAL A 114 16.19 -2.42 20.94
CA VAL A 114 14.74 -2.50 21.06
C VAL A 114 14.19 -3.43 20.00
N SER A 115 13.06 -4.08 20.27
CA SER A 115 12.36 -4.88 19.28
C SER A 115 10.99 -4.26 19.00
N VAL A 116 10.67 -4.08 17.72
CA VAL A 116 9.37 -3.60 17.27
C VAL A 116 8.54 -4.81 16.84
N GLY A 117 7.51 -5.13 17.61
CA GLY A 117 6.67 -6.30 17.40
C GLY A 117 5.33 -6.02 16.73
N ALA A 118 4.50 -7.07 16.63
CA ALA A 118 3.17 -7.02 16.04
C ALA A 118 2.25 -5.87 16.50
N PRO A 119 2.25 -5.43 17.78
CA PRO A 119 1.38 -4.33 18.21
C PRO A 119 1.57 -3.04 17.41
N TYR A 120 2.83 -2.65 17.11
CA TYR A 120 3.13 -1.49 16.29
C TYR A 120 2.60 -1.69 14.87
N PHE A 121 2.97 -2.79 14.22
CA PHE A 121 2.58 -3.05 12.83
C PHE A 121 1.06 -3.16 12.69
N ASN A 122 0.36 -3.84 13.59
CA ASN A 122 -1.09 -3.96 13.56
C ASN A 122 -1.77 -2.60 13.73
N SER A 123 -1.29 -1.76 14.65
CA SER A 123 -1.89 -0.44 14.89
C SER A 123 -1.83 0.49 13.67
N VAL A 124 -0.79 0.36 12.84
CA VAL A 124 -0.57 1.24 11.69
C VAL A 124 -1.05 0.63 10.38
N THR A 125 -0.73 -0.64 10.13
CA THR A 125 -1.06 -1.32 8.87
C THR A 125 -2.54 -1.66 8.76
N VAL A 126 -3.19 -2.15 9.81
CA VAL A 126 -4.60 -2.57 9.73
C VAL A 126 -5.51 -1.43 9.24
N PRO A 127 -5.47 -0.20 9.80
CA PRO A 127 -6.27 0.90 9.28
C PRO A 127 -5.96 1.26 7.83
N LEU A 128 -4.68 1.30 7.45
CA LEU A 128 -4.25 1.63 6.09
C LEU A 128 -4.71 0.59 5.07
N PHE A 129 -4.61 -0.69 5.39
CA PHE A 129 -5.06 -1.77 4.51
C PHE A 129 -6.58 -1.86 4.43
N LEU A 130 -7.32 -1.58 5.52
CA LEU A 130 -8.78 -1.46 5.47
C LEU A 130 -9.21 -0.32 4.54
N LEU A 131 -8.54 0.84 4.64
CA LEU A 131 -8.76 1.96 3.71
C LEU A 131 -8.43 1.56 2.27
N LEU A 132 -7.30 0.86 2.05
CA LEU A 132 -6.90 0.40 0.73
C LEU A 132 -7.94 -0.54 0.11
N VAL A 133 -8.43 -1.53 0.87
CA VAL A 133 -9.50 -2.45 0.44
C VAL A 133 -10.76 -1.67 0.06
N PHE A 134 -11.19 -0.73 0.91
CA PHE A 134 -12.34 0.13 0.59
C PHE A 134 -12.14 0.89 -0.73
N LEU A 135 -10.96 1.49 -0.93
CA LEU A 135 -10.62 2.20 -2.17
C LEU A 135 -10.57 1.29 -3.40
N MET A 136 -10.26 0.00 -3.25
CA MET A 136 -10.32 -0.97 -4.35
C MET A 136 -11.74 -1.22 -4.86
N GLY A 137 -12.75 -1.11 -4.00
CA GLY A 137 -14.15 -1.23 -4.41
C GLY A 137 -14.71 0.06 -5.03
N VAL A 138 -14.34 1.20 -4.43
CA VAL A 138 -14.89 2.50 -4.82
C VAL A 138 -14.17 3.12 -6.03
N GLY A 139 -12.84 2.99 -6.09
CA GLY A 139 -11.98 3.62 -7.08
C GLY A 139 -12.36 3.31 -8.54
N PRO A 140 -12.51 2.03 -8.93
CA PRO A 140 -12.98 1.64 -10.26
C PRO A 140 -14.29 2.30 -10.70
N MET A 141 -15.26 2.39 -9.78
CA MET A 141 -16.60 2.87 -10.08
C MET A 141 -16.64 4.39 -10.32
N ILE A 142 -15.93 5.15 -9.47
CA ILE A 142 -15.78 6.61 -9.63
C ILE A 142 -14.94 6.93 -10.87
N ALA A 143 -13.92 6.12 -11.11
CA ALA A 143 -13.04 6.33 -12.24
C ALA A 143 -13.82 6.13 -13.56
N TRP A 144 -14.42 4.96 -13.79
CA TRP A 144 -14.90 4.63 -15.13
C TRP A 144 -16.22 5.26 -15.54
N ARG A 145 -17.16 5.48 -14.61
CA ARG A 145 -18.47 6.09 -14.90
C ARG A 145 -18.44 7.53 -14.38
N LYS A 146 -18.62 8.54 -15.24
CA LYS A 146 -18.88 9.92 -14.82
C LYS A 146 -19.87 9.87 -13.64
N ALA A 147 -19.41 10.28 -12.45
CA ALA A 147 -20.09 9.98 -11.20
C ALA A 147 -21.37 10.82 -11.07
N SER A 148 -22.46 10.38 -11.71
CA SER A 148 -23.78 10.90 -11.36
C SER A 148 -24.21 10.27 -10.04
N TRP A 149 -24.81 11.08 -9.16
CA TRP A 149 -25.30 10.64 -7.85
C TRP A 149 -26.23 9.42 -7.95
N ASP A 150 -27.05 9.36 -9.01
CA ASP A 150 -27.96 8.24 -9.24
C ASP A 150 -27.23 6.94 -9.61
N ASN A 151 -26.17 7.02 -10.42
CA ASN A 151 -25.35 5.85 -10.75
C ASN A 151 -24.55 5.35 -9.55
N LEU A 152 -24.01 6.27 -8.74
CA LEU A 152 -23.36 5.91 -7.48
C LEU A 152 -24.34 5.18 -6.56
N ARG A 153 -25.51 5.76 -6.31
CA ARG A 153 -26.52 5.15 -5.44
C ARG A 153 -26.94 3.78 -5.96
N ARG A 154 -27.22 3.63 -7.25
CA ARG A 154 -27.66 2.35 -7.82
C ARG A 154 -26.59 1.27 -7.72
N ASN A 155 -25.32 1.62 -7.96
CA ASN A 155 -24.22 0.64 -7.97
C ASN A 155 -23.68 0.32 -6.58
N PHE A 156 -23.81 1.22 -5.60
CA PHE A 156 -23.30 0.98 -4.25
C PHE A 156 -24.34 0.52 -3.24
N LEU A 157 -25.61 0.92 -3.37
CA LEU A 157 -26.64 0.62 -2.36
C LEU A 157 -26.81 -0.88 -2.14
N TRP A 158 -26.99 -1.66 -3.22
CA TRP A 158 -27.20 -3.11 -3.11
C TRP A 158 -25.98 -3.86 -2.59
N PRO A 159 -24.75 -3.63 -3.11
CA PRO A 159 -23.54 -4.21 -2.53
C PRO A 159 -23.31 -3.84 -1.07
N SER A 160 -23.58 -2.60 -0.66
CA SER A 160 -23.44 -2.16 0.74
C SER A 160 -24.46 -2.84 1.66
N VAL A 161 -25.71 -3.00 1.24
CA VAL A 161 -26.71 -3.72 2.04
C VAL A 161 -26.32 -5.19 2.18
N ALA A 162 -25.92 -5.83 1.08
CA ALA A 162 -25.52 -7.23 1.10
C ALA A 162 -24.25 -7.48 1.93
N SER A 163 -23.27 -6.56 1.91
CA SER A 163 -22.08 -6.67 2.77
C SER A 163 -22.41 -6.48 4.26
N LEU A 164 -23.36 -5.59 4.60
CA LEU A 164 -23.84 -5.42 5.98
C LEU A 164 -24.61 -6.66 6.47
N LEU A 165 -25.44 -7.27 5.63
CA LEU A 165 -26.09 -8.54 5.95
C LEU A 165 -25.06 -9.65 6.19
N PHE A 166 -24.01 -9.70 5.36
CA PHE A 166 -22.90 -10.62 5.57
C PHE A 166 -22.18 -10.37 6.90
N ALA A 167 -21.97 -9.10 7.29
CA ALA A 167 -21.43 -8.75 8.60
C ALA A 167 -22.31 -9.26 9.76
N LEU A 168 -23.64 -9.12 9.65
CA LEU A 168 -24.57 -9.62 10.66
C LEU A 168 -24.54 -11.15 10.77
N LEU A 169 -24.38 -11.87 9.66
CA LEU A 169 -24.19 -13.32 9.66
C LEU A 169 -22.91 -13.72 10.38
N LEU A 170 -21.79 -13.04 10.09
CA LEU A 170 -20.51 -13.29 10.78
C LEU A 170 -20.60 -12.99 12.28
N PHE A 171 -21.29 -11.92 12.64
CA PHE A 171 -21.56 -11.58 14.04
C PHE A 171 -22.38 -12.67 14.74
N GLY A 172 -23.40 -13.21 14.07
CA GLY A 172 -24.19 -14.36 14.53
C GLY A 172 -23.37 -15.65 14.67
N TRP A 173 -22.33 -15.83 13.85
CA TRP A 173 -21.33 -16.90 13.94
C TRP A 173 -20.19 -16.62 14.94
N ASN A 174 -20.40 -15.68 15.87
CA ASN A 174 -19.50 -15.41 16.98
C ASN A 174 -18.16 -14.74 16.58
N VAL A 175 -18.07 -14.11 15.41
CA VAL A 175 -16.97 -13.20 15.06
C VAL A 175 -17.23 -11.85 15.74
N ARG A 176 -16.57 -11.61 16.88
CA ARG A 176 -16.80 -10.40 17.71
C ARG A 176 -15.71 -9.33 17.60
N ASP A 177 -14.55 -9.70 17.09
CA ASP A 177 -13.44 -8.76 16.95
C ASP A 177 -13.75 -7.72 15.87
N PHE A 178 -13.58 -6.45 16.22
CA PHE A 178 -13.95 -5.32 15.34
C PHE A 178 -13.18 -5.33 14.01
N PHE A 179 -11.85 -5.48 14.05
CA PHE A 179 -11.03 -5.41 12.83
C PHE A 179 -11.28 -6.56 11.85
N PRO A 180 -11.35 -7.84 12.27
CA PRO A 180 -11.75 -8.94 11.38
C PRO A 180 -13.15 -8.72 10.80
N LEU A 181 -14.13 -8.35 11.64
CA LEU A 181 -15.50 -8.13 11.18
C LEU A 181 -15.57 -7.02 10.12
N LEU A 182 -14.91 -5.88 10.38
CA LEU A 182 -14.81 -4.78 9.42
C LEU A 182 -14.08 -5.20 8.14
N GLY A 183 -12.97 -5.93 8.26
CA GLY A 183 -12.18 -6.42 7.14
C GLY A 183 -13.00 -7.34 6.22
N PHE A 184 -13.68 -8.34 6.77
CA PHE A 184 -14.55 -9.23 5.99
C PHE A 184 -15.75 -8.49 5.37
N THR A 185 -16.31 -7.51 6.08
CA THR A 185 -17.39 -6.66 5.56
C THR A 185 -16.93 -5.85 4.36
N LEU A 186 -15.74 -5.23 4.44
CA LEU A 186 -15.16 -4.45 3.33
C LEU A 186 -14.79 -5.36 2.15
N LEU A 187 -14.22 -6.53 2.40
CA LEU A 187 -13.93 -7.51 1.33
C LEU A 187 -15.21 -7.95 0.62
N ALA A 188 -16.25 -8.30 1.37
CA ALA A 188 -17.55 -8.65 0.81
C ALA A 188 -18.13 -7.49 -0.02
N PHE A 189 -18.06 -6.25 0.50
CA PHE A 189 -18.48 -5.06 -0.23
C PHE A 189 -17.74 -4.90 -1.57
N VAL A 190 -16.41 -5.02 -1.58
CA VAL A 190 -15.61 -4.90 -2.80
C VAL A 190 -15.99 -5.98 -3.82
N VAL A 191 -16.03 -7.25 -3.40
CA VAL A 191 -16.39 -8.37 -4.26
C VAL A 191 -17.78 -8.20 -4.84
N LEU A 192 -18.77 -7.89 -3.99
CA LEU A 192 -20.15 -7.70 -4.42
C LEU A 192 -20.30 -6.50 -5.36
N THR A 193 -19.56 -5.42 -5.14
CA THR A 193 -19.56 -4.25 -6.04
C THR A 193 -19.04 -4.62 -7.42
N ILE A 194 -17.91 -5.35 -7.48
CA ILE A 194 -17.33 -5.80 -8.76
C ILE A 194 -18.26 -6.79 -9.47
N LEU A 195 -18.84 -7.76 -8.75
CA LEU A 195 -19.78 -8.73 -9.32
C LEU A 195 -21.06 -8.04 -9.83
N PHE A 196 -21.58 -7.08 -9.08
CA PHE A 196 -22.78 -6.35 -9.48
C PHE A 196 -22.52 -5.49 -10.72
N ASP A 197 -21.40 -4.78 -10.77
CA ASP A 197 -21.04 -3.95 -11.93
C ASP A 197 -20.80 -4.80 -13.19
N THR A 198 -20.07 -5.91 -13.06
CA THR A 198 -19.85 -6.85 -14.17
C THR A 198 -21.14 -7.50 -14.66
N ALA A 199 -22.04 -7.89 -13.75
CA ALA A 199 -23.35 -8.44 -14.11
C ALA A 199 -24.23 -7.42 -14.84
N LEU A 200 -24.19 -6.14 -14.44
CA LEU A 200 -24.88 -5.07 -15.18
C LEU A 200 -24.28 -4.85 -16.56
N ALA A 201 -22.96 -4.89 -16.68
CA ALA A 201 -22.26 -4.71 -17.96
C ALA A 201 -22.57 -5.83 -18.96
N VAL A 202 -22.72 -7.08 -18.50
CA VAL A 202 -23.08 -8.23 -19.35
C VAL A 202 -24.54 -8.18 -19.84
N ARG A 203 -25.43 -7.49 -19.11
CA ARG A 203 -26.86 -7.39 -19.45
C ARG A 203 -27.20 -6.22 -20.38
N ALA A 204 -26.28 -5.28 -20.57
CA ALA A 204 -26.44 -4.08 -21.41
C ALA A 204 -26.00 -4.37 -22.85
#